data_AF-A0AAE9EXW7-F1
#
_entry.id   AF-A0AAE9EXW7-F1
#
_cell.length_a   1.000
_cell.length_b   1.000
_cell.length_c   1.000
_cell.angle_alpha   90.00
_cell.angle_beta   90.00
_cell.angle_gamma   90.00
#
_symmetry.space_group_name_H-M   'P 1'
#
loop_
_entity.id
_entity.type
_entity.pdbx_description
1 polymer ?
#
loop_
_entity_poly.entity_id
_entity_poly.type
_entity_poly.pdbx_seq_one_letter_code
_entity_poly.pdbx_strand_id
1 'polypeptide(L)'
;MVVTCGKPLKTSDSTVLTISWDECVNECWNDPNCVLVYDTSPTCNYYSIEQITTVQKLTASSKSRVAFRLLSRNKTCTDDKEEPILKNGTVQSDVQRDASAYTFNQYLPINITLKNNVWTFTQRSEPFTCFPRMEPIRRGGAIWCMQVGTSGSCMNRTFANQMCKASFQQPLAGPANAAEYQYLETMANSYLSNPPAGSIPAGYTQLGFWLDGTRKPECYNPQKVGATCSGQNEFNFVDPNALNPTLKWLAGQPDGLPQKTNADCVYYFARNNSQSGIDDMLNSRIAFRIYSTSEKCPSITGTPVLVGGTIVSRTYPLLGGIFPTYQEFNLTLKSDVWTFQSSVFYSCYIGYIPLKRDKYVMCMNIIQTETCINRTQAVAGCAEFNSIGLMGIANLEESSYIRNVAMGLISKQSSNKTYTSLGFWMDGIRKPTCKYPQPKSASCNGTNEFNYNDISAPNPTFHWAPRQPDGLLNNPPDSNCLYLKVDQNGNSGVDDAPCSSSENVTANVCMKGYLCGIYAAENYIT
;
A
#
# COMPACT_ATOMS: atom_id res chain seq x y z
N MET A 1 11.64 -33.21 5.76
CA MET A 1 12.05 -33.98 4.57
C MET A 1 12.30 -35.42 5.01
N VAL A 2 11.88 -36.42 4.23
CA VAL A 2 12.23 -37.83 4.47
C VAL A 2 13.36 -38.24 3.54
N VAL A 3 14.54 -38.52 4.10
CA VAL A 3 15.74 -38.91 3.33
C VAL A 3 15.83 -40.43 3.27
N THR A 4 16.08 -40.99 2.09
CA THR A 4 16.19 -42.45 1.90
C THR A 4 17.03 -42.80 0.68
N CYS A 5 17.36 -44.08 0.51
CA CYS A 5 18.07 -44.58 -0.66
C CYS A 5 17.12 -44.76 -1.84
N GLY A 6 17.41 -44.08 -2.94
CA GLY A 6 16.61 -44.13 -4.14
C GLY A 6 17.20 -43.34 -5.29
N LYS A 7 16.60 -43.50 -6.47
CA LYS A 7 16.93 -42.71 -7.66
C LYS A 7 15.68 -42.42 -8.50
N PRO A 8 15.55 -41.22 -9.09
CA PRO A 8 14.49 -40.94 -10.06
C PRO A 8 14.51 -41.98 -11.19
N LEU A 9 13.35 -42.49 -11.57
CA LEU A 9 13.21 -43.53 -12.62
C LEU A 9 12.48 -43.00 -13.85
N LYS A 10 11.37 -42.28 -13.66
CA LYS A 10 10.62 -41.63 -14.73
C LYS A 10 10.41 -40.16 -14.40
N THR A 11 11.06 -39.30 -15.19
CA THR A 11 11.04 -37.84 -15.08
C THR A 11 10.77 -37.24 -16.46
N SER A 12 10.15 -36.07 -16.51
CA SER A 12 10.04 -35.27 -17.73
C SER A 12 11.18 -34.25 -17.84
N ASP A 13 11.63 -33.69 -16.70
CA ASP A 13 12.75 -32.75 -16.60
C ASP A 13 13.29 -32.72 -15.14
N SER A 14 14.32 -31.90 -14.87
CA SER A 14 14.80 -31.57 -13.52
C SER A 14 15.56 -30.25 -13.49
N THR A 15 15.47 -29.51 -12.39
CA THR A 15 16.33 -28.33 -12.17
C THR A 15 17.63 -28.77 -11.48
N VAL A 16 18.78 -28.52 -12.10
CA VAL A 16 20.09 -28.85 -11.51
C VAL A 16 20.55 -27.67 -10.65
N LEU A 17 20.80 -27.91 -9.36
CA LEU A 17 21.32 -26.91 -8.42
C LEU A 17 22.79 -27.22 -8.11
N THR A 18 23.66 -26.23 -8.27
CA THR A 18 25.10 -26.33 -7.99
C THR A 18 25.39 -25.94 -6.53
N ILE A 19 24.80 -26.69 -5.61
CA ILE A 19 24.89 -26.50 -4.16
C ILE A 19 25.11 -27.85 -3.48
N SER A 20 25.51 -27.83 -2.20
CA SER A 20 25.68 -29.06 -1.43
C SER A 20 24.35 -29.80 -1.22
N TRP A 21 24.44 -31.09 -0.88
CA TRP A 21 23.25 -31.89 -0.58
C TRP A 21 22.38 -31.27 0.53
N ASP A 22 22.99 -30.80 1.62
CA ASP A 22 22.25 -30.24 2.75
C ASP A 22 21.59 -28.92 2.38
N GLU A 23 22.26 -28.07 1.60
CA GLU A 23 21.66 -26.86 1.02
C GLU A 23 20.51 -27.22 0.09
N CYS A 24 20.65 -28.25 -0.74
CA CYS A 24 19.59 -28.68 -1.65
C CYS A 24 18.33 -29.18 -0.92
N VAL A 25 18.52 -29.95 0.16
CA VAL A 25 17.42 -30.38 1.03
C VAL A 25 16.73 -29.17 1.67
N ASN A 26 17.50 -28.16 2.08
CA ASN A 26 16.98 -26.92 2.66
C ASN A 26 16.24 -26.04 1.62
N GLU A 27 16.78 -25.90 0.41
CA GLU A 27 16.12 -25.19 -0.69
C GLU A 27 14.77 -25.83 -1.00
N CYS A 28 14.75 -27.16 -1.16
CA CYS A 28 13.50 -27.89 -1.37
C CYS A 28 12.52 -27.75 -0.19
N TRP A 29 13.02 -27.68 1.04
CA TRP A 29 12.19 -27.46 2.23
C TRP A 29 11.58 -26.04 2.27
N ASN A 30 12.27 -25.04 1.73
CA ASN A 30 11.82 -23.66 1.70
C ASN A 30 10.90 -23.37 0.50
N ASP A 31 11.04 -24.11 -0.61
CA ASP A 31 10.22 -23.90 -1.82
C ASP A 31 8.96 -24.79 -1.84
N PRO A 32 7.75 -24.22 -1.67
CA PRO A 32 6.50 -24.98 -1.60
C PRO A 32 6.24 -25.90 -2.80
N ASN A 33 6.78 -25.58 -3.99
CA ASN A 33 6.59 -26.37 -5.21
C ASN A 33 7.43 -27.66 -5.23
N CYS A 34 8.44 -27.77 -4.37
CA CYS A 34 9.34 -28.91 -4.37
C CYS A 34 8.66 -30.18 -3.84
N VAL A 35 8.88 -31.32 -4.48
CA VAL A 35 8.43 -32.62 -3.96
C VAL A 35 9.55 -33.62 -3.72
N LEU A 36 10.68 -33.46 -4.41
CA LEU A 36 11.81 -34.39 -4.34
C LEU A 36 13.12 -33.68 -4.70
N VAL A 37 14.20 -34.02 -3.99
CA VAL A 37 15.57 -33.79 -4.44
C VAL A 37 16.36 -35.09 -4.53
N TYR A 38 17.32 -35.13 -5.45
CA TYR A 38 18.19 -36.27 -5.72
C TYR A 38 19.66 -35.86 -5.69
N ASP A 39 20.50 -36.62 -4.98
CA ASP A 39 21.92 -36.34 -4.84
C ASP A 39 22.71 -36.77 -6.09
N THR A 40 23.35 -35.80 -6.75
CA THR A 40 24.22 -36.01 -7.93
C THR A 40 25.61 -35.43 -7.72
N SER A 41 26.08 -35.33 -6.47
CA SER A 41 27.33 -34.69 -6.03
C SER A 41 28.38 -34.43 -7.14
N PRO A 42 28.82 -33.18 -7.34
CA PRO A 42 28.73 -32.05 -6.40
C PRO A 42 27.45 -31.21 -6.51
N THR A 43 26.49 -31.63 -7.34
CA THR A 43 25.20 -30.94 -7.54
C THR A 43 24.05 -31.76 -6.96
N CYS A 44 22.83 -31.24 -7.08
CA CYS A 44 21.62 -32.04 -6.89
C CYS A 44 20.58 -31.74 -7.98
N ASN A 45 19.68 -32.69 -8.20
CA ASN A 45 18.50 -32.47 -9.02
C ASN A 45 17.29 -32.16 -8.14
N TYR A 46 16.59 -31.09 -8.46
CA TYR A 46 15.34 -30.64 -7.86
C TYR A 46 14.17 -31.01 -8.77
N TYR A 47 13.06 -31.44 -8.16
CA TYR A 47 11.84 -31.83 -8.88
C TYR A 47 10.58 -31.21 -8.25
N SER A 48 9.78 -30.56 -9.10
CA SER A 48 8.36 -30.28 -8.86
C SER A 48 7.50 -31.49 -9.22
N ILE A 49 6.21 -31.46 -8.82
CA ILE A 49 5.32 -32.62 -8.98
C ILE A 49 5.06 -33.03 -10.44
N GLU A 50 5.16 -32.09 -11.39
CA GLU A 50 5.00 -32.33 -12.83
C GLU A 50 6.24 -32.98 -13.46
N GLN A 51 7.38 -32.83 -12.81
CA GLN A 51 8.68 -33.26 -13.32
C GLN A 51 9.01 -34.71 -12.96
N ILE A 52 8.36 -35.27 -11.93
CA ILE A 52 8.63 -36.62 -11.41
C ILE A 52 7.36 -37.48 -11.41
N THR A 53 7.46 -38.68 -11.99
CA THR A 53 6.38 -39.67 -11.94
C THR A 53 6.73 -40.83 -11.02
N THR A 54 7.97 -41.34 -11.10
CA THR A 54 8.39 -42.50 -10.30
C THR A 54 9.83 -42.41 -9.81
N VAL A 55 10.08 -42.97 -8.63
CA VAL A 55 11.40 -43.07 -7.98
C VAL A 55 11.62 -44.54 -7.60
N GLN A 56 12.77 -45.09 -7.95
CA GLN A 56 13.15 -46.44 -7.54
C GLN A 56 13.70 -46.41 -6.11
N LYS A 57 13.19 -47.29 -5.25
CA LYS A 57 13.74 -47.58 -3.91
C LYS A 57 14.97 -48.45 -4.04
N LEU A 58 16.06 -48.03 -3.38
CA LEU A 58 17.34 -48.72 -3.38
C LEU A 58 17.73 -49.13 -1.96
N THR A 59 18.74 -49.99 -1.86
CA THR A 59 19.37 -50.37 -0.59
C THR A 59 20.48 -49.38 -0.22
N ALA A 60 20.87 -49.34 1.06
CA ALA A 60 21.96 -48.49 1.56
C ALA A 60 23.30 -48.66 0.80
N SER A 61 23.53 -49.85 0.23
CA SER A 61 24.72 -50.15 -0.57
C SER A 61 24.83 -49.33 -1.86
N SER A 62 23.74 -48.73 -2.36
CA SER A 62 23.77 -47.95 -3.61
C SER A 62 24.47 -46.60 -3.47
N LYS A 63 24.56 -46.06 -2.24
CA LYS A 63 24.99 -44.67 -1.93
C LYS A 63 24.21 -43.58 -2.68
N SER A 64 23.10 -43.94 -3.32
CA SER A 64 22.24 -43.06 -4.09
C SER A 64 21.04 -42.69 -3.23
N ARG A 65 20.89 -41.40 -2.93
CA ARG A 65 19.90 -40.90 -1.97
C ARG A 65 18.99 -39.84 -2.58
N VAL A 66 17.76 -39.86 -2.11
CA VAL A 66 16.70 -38.90 -2.43
C VAL A 66 16.10 -38.37 -1.14
N ALA A 67 15.52 -37.17 -1.19
CA ALA A 67 14.74 -36.63 -0.09
C ALA A 67 13.35 -36.22 -0.58
N PHE A 68 12.32 -36.80 0.03
CA PHE A 68 10.92 -36.48 -0.25
C PHE A 68 10.46 -35.31 0.62
N ARG A 69 9.83 -34.31 0.00
CA ARG A 69 9.05 -33.31 0.74
C ARG A 69 7.63 -33.82 0.92
N LEU A 70 7.27 -34.05 2.17
CA LEU A 70 5.91 -34.44 2.54
C LEU A 70 5.28 -33.30 3.32
N LEU A 71 4.16 -32.78 2.81
CA LEU A 71 3.24 -31.97 3.61
C LEU A 71 2.37 -32.94 4.42
N SER A 72 3.02 -33.65 5.36
CA SER A 72 2.38 -34.67 6.19
C SER A 72 1.38 -34.06 7.17
N ARG A 73 0.39 -34.86 7.57
CA ARG A 73 -0.61 -34.50 8.59
C ARG A 73 -0.07 -34.54 10.02
N ASN A 74 1.08 -35.19 10.23
CA ASN A 74 1.75 -35.29 11.53
C ASN A 74 3.03 -34.44 11.54
N LYS A 75 3.25 -33.69 12.63
CA LYS A 75 4.35 -32.72 12.79
C LYS A 75 5.75 -33.32 12.90
N THR A 76 5.87 -34.64 13.03
CA THR A 76 7.14 -35.33 13.22
C THR A 76 7.24 -36.51 12.27
N CYS A 77 8.39 -36.66 11.62
CA CYS A 77 8.78 -37.93 11.02
C CYS A 77 8.79 -39.00 12.13
N THR A 78 8.32 -40.19 11.81
CA THR A 78 8.56 -41.34 12.70
C THR A 78 9.99 -41.82 12.51
N ASP A 79 10.42 -42.81 13.29
CA ASP A 79 11.71 -43.46 13.00
C ASP A 79 11.73 -44.08 11.59
N ASP A 80 12.93 -44.33 11.07
CA ASP A 80 13.15 -44.85 9.71
C ASP A 80 12.45 -46.19 9.45
N LYS A 81 12.15 -46.98 10.50
CA LYS A 81 11.48 -48.28 10.38
C LYS A 81 9.97 -48.12 10.28
N GLU A 82 9.42 -47.09 10.91
CA GLU A 82 7.99 -46.82 10.99
C GLU A 82 7.49 -45.80 9.97
N GLU A 83 8.39 -45.05 9.32
CA GLU A 83 8.05 -44.01 8.36
C GLU A 83 7.15 -44.54 7.22
N PRO A 84 5.86 -44.12 7.17
CA PRO A 84 4.88 -44.73 6.28
C PRO A 84 5.26 -44.70 4.79
N ILE A 85 5.96 -43.67 4.32
CA ILE A 85 6.40 -43.61 2.91
C ILE A 85 7.43 -44.69 2.57
N LEU A 86 8.14 -45.22 3.56
CA LEU A 86 9.16 -46.26 3.38
C LEU A 86 8.56 -47.68 3.40
N LYS A 87 7.28 -47.84 3.76
CA LYS A 87 6.55 -49.12 3.78
C LYS A 87 5.72 -49.29 2.51
N ASN A 88 5.51 -50.54 2.08
CA ASN A 88 4.60 -50.82 0.95
C ASN A 88 3.20 -50.32 1.29
N GLY A 89 2.58 -49.59 0.35
CA GLY A 89 1.29 -48.94 0.56
C GLY A 89 1.24 -47.55 -0.04
N THR A 90 0.20 -46.81 0.29
CA THR A 90 -0.04 -45.45 -0.20
C THR A 90 -0.06 -44.47 0.96
N VAL A 91 0.77 -43.44 0.88
CA VAL A 91 0.70 -42.28 1.77
C VAL A 91 0.04 -41.10 1.06
N GLN A 92 -0.73 -40.34 1.82
CA GLN A 92 -1.35 -39.10 1.35
C GLN A 92 -0.42 -37.94 1.70
N SER A 93 -0.11 -37.12 0.70
CA SER A 93 0.61 -35.86 0.87
C SER A 93 -0.11 -34.79 0.05
N ASP A 94 0.38 -33.57 0.14
CA ASP A 94 -0.09 -32.46 -0.64
C ASP A 94 1.13 -31.66 -1.15
N VAL A 95 0.91 -30.79 -2.14
CA VAL A 95 1.91 -29.88 -2.74
C VAL A 95 1.30 -28.49 -2.79
N GLN A 96 2.04 -27.48 -2.33
CA GLN A 96 1.64 -26.08 -2.51
C GLN A 96 2.27 -25.54 -3.78
N ARG A 97 1.45 -24.91 -4.62
CA ARG A 97 1.86 -24.37 -5.91
C ARG A 97 1.75 -22.86 -5.90
N ASP A 98 2.83 -22.16 -6.23
CA ASP A 98 2.90 -20.70 -6.14
C ASP A 98 2.40 -19.98 -7.41
N ALA A 99 1.87 -18.77 -7.25
CA ALA A 99 1.33 -17.96 -8.33
C ALA A 99 2.38 -17.45 -9.35
N SER A 100 3.68 -17.65 -9.11
CA SER A 100 4.72 -17.40 -10.10
C SER A 100 4.75 -18.43 -11.23
N ALA A 101 4.45 -19.70 -10.90
CA ALA A 101 4.41 -20.81 -11.86
C ALA A 101 2.99 -21.13 -12.32
N TYR A 102 1.97 -20.78 -11.52
CA TYR A 102 0.56 -21.03 -11.79
C TYR A 102 -0.22 -19.71 -11.71
N THR A 103 -1.33 -19.51 -12.43
CA THR A 103 -2.04 -18.21 -12.40
C THR A 103 -2.49 -17.77 -10.99
N PHE A 104 -2.69 -18.75 -10.11
CA PHE A 104 -3.14 -18.60 -8.72
C PHE A 104 -2.36 -19.56 -7.81
N ASN A 105 -2.25 -19.25 -6.52
CA ASN A 105 -1.75 -20.20 -5.54
C ASN A 105 -2.70 -21.39 -5.47
N GLN A 106 -2.15 -22.60 -5.47
CA GLN A 106 -2.93 -23.84 -5.45
C GLN A 106 -2.44 -24.79 -4.37
N TYR A 107 -3.36 -25.65 -3.94
CA TYR A 107 -3.06 -26.77 -3.07
C TYR A 107 -3.42 -28.05 -3.81
N LEU A 108 -2.43 -28.85 -4.19
CA LEU A 108 -2.63 -30.08 -4.93
C LEU A 108 -2.49 -31.31 -4.01
N PRO A 109 -3.57 -32.09 -3.80
CA PRO A 109 -3.46 -33.34 -3.08
C PRO A 109 -2.90 -34.46 -3.94
N ILE A 110 -1.93 -35.20 -3.39
CA ILE A 110 -1.25 -36.29 -4.07
C ILE A 110 -1.24 -37.58 -3.23
N ASN A 111 -1.07 -38.70 -3.91
CA ASN A 111 -0.76 -39.98 -3.33
C ASN A 111 0.67 -40.37 -3.75
N ILE A 112 1.43 -40.92 -2.79
CA ILE A 112 2.72 -41.53 -3.06
C ILE A 112 2.58 -43.00 -2.70
N THR A 113 2.66 -43.87 -3.70
CA THR A 113 2.46 -45.32 -3.52
C THR A 113 3.78 -46.05 -3.69
N LEU A 114 4.23 -46.76 -2.66
CA LEU A 114 5.35 -47.69 -2.75
C LEU A 114 4.83 -49.10 -3.04
N LYS A 115 5.17 -49.62 -4.21
CA LYS A 115 4.90 -51.01 -4.60
C LYS A 115 6.06 -51.55 -5.42
N ASN A 116 6.50 -52.77 -5.15
CA ASN A 116 7.60 -53.43 -5.87
C ASN A 116 8.88 -52.56 -5.94
N ASN A 117 9.25 -51.92 -4.82
CA ASN A 117 10.41 -51.02 -4.73
C ASN A 117 10.36 -49.81 -5.68
N VAL A 118 9.18 -49.36 -6.08
CA VAL A 118 8.98 -48.13 -6.84
C VAL A 118 7.96 -47.25 -6.13
N TRP A 119 8.34 -46.02 -5.83
CA TRP A 119 7.42 -44.96 -5.44
C TRP A 119 6.82 -44.33 -6.70
N THR A 120 5.49 -44.26 -6.74
CA THR A 120 4.74 -43.62 -7.82
C THR A 120 3.93 -42.46 -7.26
N PHE A 121 4.08 -41.29 -7.88
CA PHE A 121 3.29 -40.10 -7.58
C PHE A 121 2.02 -40.09 -8.43
N THR A 122 0.86 -39.90 -7.79
CA THR A 122 -0.40 -39.70 -8.50
C THR A 122 -1.18 -38.55 -7.90
N GLN A 123 -1.79 -37.73 -8.76
CA GLN A 123 -2.74 -36.71 -8.33
C GLN A 123 -3.99 -37.38 -7.77
N ARG A 124 -4.41 -36.97 -6.56
CA ARG A 124 -5.59 -37.55 -5.88
C ARG A 124 -6.88 -36.87 -6.29
N SER A 125 -6.84 -35.56 -6.53
CA SER A 125 -7.99 -34.75 -6.92
C SER A 125 -7.53 -33.52 -7.69
N GLU A 126 -8.47 -32.76 -8.24
CA GLU A 126 -8.17 -31.43 -8.79
C GLU A 126 -7.50 -30.51 -7.75
N PRO A 127 -6.65 -29.56 -8.20
CA PRO A 127 -6.04 -28.58 -7.31
C PRO A 127 -7.11 -27.66 -6.69
N PHE A 128 -6.99 -27.39 -5.39
CA PHE A 128 -7.76 -26.33 -4.76
C PHE A 128 -7.11 -24.99 -5.09
N THR A 129 -7.85 -24.09 -5.73
CA THR A 129 -7.37 -22.76 -6.12
C THR A 129 -8.00 -21.69 -5.24
N CYS A 130 -7.21 -20.70 -4.85
CA CYS A 130 -7.71 -19.51 -4.19
C CYS A 130 -7.82 -18.35 -5.17
N PHE A 131 -8.99 -17.71 -5.22
CA PHE A 131 -9.22 -16.49 -6.00
C PHE A 131 -9.67 -15.35 -5.07
N PRO A 132 -9.04 -14.16 -5.10
CA PRO A 132 -7.83 -13.79 -5.88
C PRO A 132 -6.58 -14.54 -5.35
N ARG A 133 -5.35 -14.13 -5.72
CA ARG A 133 -4.07 -14.76 -5.30
C ARG A 133 -3.85 -14.74 -3.76
N MET A 134 -4.67 -15.50 -3.04
CA MET A 134 -4.63 -15.72 -1.60
C MET A 134 -3.92 -17.04 -1.30
N GLU A 135 -3.43 -17.20 -0.08
CA GLU A 135 -2.71 -18.40 0.32
C GLU A 135 -3.68 -19.53 0.69
N PRO A 136 -3.61 -20.70 0.03
CA PRO A 136 -4.38 -21.87 0.43
C PRO A 136 -3.72 -22.55 1.64
N ILE A 137 -4.40 -22.51 2.77
CA ILE A 137 -3.95 -23.09 4.03
C ILE A 137 -4.92 -24.18 4.47
N ARG A 138 -4.39 -25.33 4.88
CA ARG A 138 -5.23 -26.45 5.34
C ARG A 138 -5.89 -26.11 6.67
N ARG A 139 -7.21 -26.35 6.74
CA ARG A 139 -8.03 -26.24 7.96
C ARG A 139 -8.82 -27.54 8.14
N GLY A 140 -8.30 -28.44 8.97
CA GLY A 140 -8.87 -29.78 9.14
C GLY A 140 -8.92 -30.55 7.80
N GLY A 141 -10.12 -30.96 7.37
CA GLY A 141 -10.36 -31.64 6.10
C GLY A 141 -10.55 -30.73 4.88
N ALA A 142 -10.56 -29.41 5.07
CA ALA A 142 -10.79 -28.42 4.02
C ALA A 142 -9.55 -27.56 3.73
N ILE A 143 -9.59 -26.82 2.62
CA ILE A 143 -8.62 -25.78 2.27
C ILE A 143 -9.28 -24.43 2.46
N TRP A 144 -8.62 -23.54 3.20
CA TRP A 144 -9.07 -22.20 3.50
C TRP A 144 -8.15 -21.18 2.82
N CYS A 145 -8.73 -20.19 2.14
CA CYS A 145 -7.98 -19.14 1.47
C CYS A 145 -7.78 -17.96 2.42
N MET A 146 -6.53 -17.65 2.74
CA MET A 146 -6.18 -16.55 3.64
C MET A 146 -5.38 -15.47 2.95
N GLN A 147 -5.61 -14.23 3.38
CA GLN A 147 -4.82 -13.09 2.98
C GLN A 147 -4.64 -12.13 4.14
N VAL A 148 -3.42 -11.62 4.31
CA VAL A 148 -3.18 -10.40 5.08
C VAL A 148 -3.35 -9.22 4.12
N GLY A 149 -4.46 -8.50 4.25
CA GLY A 149 -4.77 -7.36 3.39
C GLY A 149 -4.16 -6.06 3.92
N THR A 150 -3.81 -5.15 3.01
CA THR A 150 -3.42 -3.79 3.35
C THR A 150 -4.16 -2.76 2.50
N SER A 151 -4.19 -1.54 2.98
CA SER A 151 -4.61 -0.36 2.22
C SER A 151 -3.51 0.69 2.30
N GLY A 152 -3.30 1.47 1.25
CA GLY A 152 -2.36 2.60 1.26
C GLY A 152 -2.70 3.73 2.25
N SER A 153 -3.67 3.51 3.14
CA SER A 153 -4.12 4.39 4.21
C SER A 153 -4.44 3.54 5.45
N CYS A 154 -4.27 4.09 6.65
CA CYS A 154 -4.68 3.41 7.88
C CYS A 154 -6.21 3.28 7.95
N MET A 155 -6.70 2.19 8.54
CA MET A 155 -8.12 1.92 8.68
C MET A 155 -8.46 1.46 10.10
N ASN A 156 -9.69 1.71 10.54
CA ASN A 156 -10.21 1.12 11.77
C ASN A 156 -10.76 -0.30 11.52
N ARG A 157 -10.96 -1.07 12.60
CA ARG A 157 -11.41 -2.46 12.51
C ARG A 157 -12.78 -2.59 11.84
N THR A 158 -13.72 -1.70 12.16
CA THR A 158 -15.07 -1.72 11.57
C THR A 158 -15.02 -1.64 10.05
N PHE A 159 -14.21 -0.73 9.51
CA PHE A 159 -14.02 -0.56 8.07
C PHE A 159 -13.29 -1.77 7.46
N ALA A 160 -12.27 -2.31 8.13
CA ALA A 160 -11.59 -3.53 7.69
C ALA A 160 -12.56 -4.72 7.60
N ASN A 161 -13.42 -4.89 8.60
CA ASN A 161 -14.46 -5.92 8.62
C ASN A 161 -15.51 -5.72 7.53
N GLN A 162 -15.91 -4.47 7.24
CA GLN A 162 -16.81 -4.17 6.12
C GLN A 162 -16.17 -4.53 4.77
N MET A 163 -14.88 -4.23 4.58
CA MET A 163 -14.15 -4.61 3.37
C MET A 163 -14.10 -6.12 3.20
N CYS A 164 -13.76 -6.89 4.24
CA CYS A 164 -13.78 -8.35 4.16
C CYS A 164 -15.18 -8.88 3.79
N LYS A 165 -16.24 -8.33 4.40
CA LYS A 165 -17.62 -8.75 4.09
C LYS A 165 -18.02 -8.41 2.67
N ALA A 166 -17.61 -7.25 2.16
CA ALA A 166 -17.92 -6.83 0.80
C ALA A 166 -17.15 -7.64 -0.25
N SER A 167 -15.85 -7.91 -0.02
CA SER A 167 -14.99 -8.59 -0.99
C SER A 167 -15.13 -10.11 -0.96
N PHE A 168 -15.36 -10.71 0.22
CA PHE A 168 -15.28 -12.15 0.42
C PHE A 168 -16.52 -12.77 1.05
N GLN A 169 -17.54 -11.96 1.38
CA GLN A 169 -18.73 -12.41 2.10
C GLN A 169 -18.40 -13.05 3.45
N GLN A 170 -17.26 -12.68 4.04
CA GLN A 170 -16.77 -13.16 5.33
C GLN A 170 -16.36 -11.98 6.21
N PRO A 171 -16.49 -12.07 7.55
CA PRO A 171 -15.90 -11.06 8.43
C PRO A 171 -14.36 -11.09 8.38
N LEU A 172 -13.71 -10.22 9.15
CA LEU A 172 -12.29 -10.44 9.49
C LEU A 172 -12.10 -11.86 10.00
N ALA A 173 -11.00 -12.48 9.61
CA ALA A 173 -10.67 -13.84 10.01
C ALA A 173 -9.86 -13.84 11.31
N GLY A 174 -10.09 -14.85 12.14
CA GLY A 174 -9.13 -15.28 13.15
C GLY A 174 -8.28 -16.43 12.60
N PRO A 175 -6.97 -16.51 12.89
CA PRO A 175 -6.19 -17.70 12.52
C PRO A 175 -6.73 -18.91 13.28
N ALA A 176 -7.32 -19.88 12.60
CA ALA A 176 -7.99 -21.02 13.22
C ALA A 176 -7.01 -22.09 13.75
N ASN A 177 -5.76 -22.07 13.28
CA ASN A 177 -4.73 -23.02 13.68
C ASN A 177 -3.33 -22.42 13.58
N ALA A 178 -2.31 -23.19 14.00
CA ALA A 178 -0.93 -22.74 14.03
C ALA A 178 -0.33 -22.39 12.65
N ALA A 179 -0.75 -23.07 11.57
CA ALA A 179 -0.26 -22.77 10.22
C ALA A 179 -0.81 -21.43 9.72
N GLU A 180 -2.08 -21.16 9.99
CA GLU A 180 -2.71 -19.88 9.68
C GLU A 180 -2.10 -18.73 10.49
N TYR A 181 -1.79 -18.96 11.77
CA TYR A 181 -1.08 -17.97 12.58
C TYR A 181 0.33 -17.71 12.03
N GLN A 182 1.06 -18.76 11.63
CA GLN A 182 2.40 -18.62 11.05
C GLN A 182 2.37 -17.86 9.72
N TYR A 183 1.35 -18.09 8.89
CA TYR A 183 1.13 -17.31 7.67
C TYR A 183 0.88 -15.83 7.99
N LEU A 184 -0.02 -15.54 8.94
CA LEU A 184 -0.26 -14.18 9.41
C LEU A 184 1.03 -13.52 9.89
N GLU A 185 1.80 -14.20 10.73
CA GLU A 185 3.08 -13.70 11.27
C GLU A 185 4.10 -13.42 10.15
N THR A 186 4.27 -14.36 9.21
CA THR A 186 5.18 -14.20 8.07
C THR A 186 4.79 -13.02 7.20
N MET A 187 3.52 -12.93 6.82
CA MET A 187 3.04 -11.89 5.90
C MET A 187 2.98 -10.51 6.56
N ALA A 188 2.48 -10.41 7.78
CA ALA A 188 2.42 -9.15 8.50
C ALA A 188 3.82 -8.55 8.75
N ASN A 189 4.81 -9.39 9.04
CA ASN A 189 6.19 -8.94 9.22
C ASN A 189 6.89 -8.61 7.88
N SER A 190 6.58 -9.30 6.77
CA SER A 190 7.20 -9.00 5.47
C SER A 190 6.86 -7.60 4.95
N TYR A 191 5.68 -7.09 5.32
CA TYR A 191 5.26 -5.71 5.06
C TYR A 191 6.14 -4.64 5.75
N LEU A 192 6.87 -4.98 6.82
CA LEU A 192 7.84 -4.05 7.43
C LEU A 192 9.15 -3.96 6.67
N SER A 193 9.58 -5.04 6.03
CA SER A 193 10.89 -5.15 5.38
C SER A 193 10.83 -4.87 3.89
N ASN A 194 9.74 -5.23 3.21
CA ASN A 194 9.60 -5.07 1.77
C ASN A 194 8.13 -4.84 1.35
N PRO A 195 7.53 -3.70 1.72
CA PRO A 195 6.15 -3.40 1.36
C PRO A 195 6.02 -3.14 -0.15
N PRO A 196 5.04 -3.74 -0.85
CA PRO A 196 4.68 -3.34 -2.20
C PRO A 196 4.37 -1.83 -2.27
N ALA A 197 4.71 -1.18 -3.40
CA ALA A 197 4.46 0.25 -3.56
C ALA A 197 2.97 0.61 -3.34
N GLY A 198 2.71 1.58 -2.47
CA GLY A 198 1.34 2.03 -2.15
C GLY A 198 0.54 1.08 -1.23
N SER A 199 1.12 -0.03 -0.79
CA SER A 199 0.44 -0.99 0.10
C SER A 199 0.37 -0.51 1.55
N ILE A 200 1.26 0.39 1.97
CA ILE A 200 1.37 0.90 3.34
C ILE A 200 1.63 2.41 3.29
N PRO A 201 1.03 3.19 4.20
CA PRO A 201 1.38 4.61 4.37
C PRO A 201 2.88 4.81 4.71
N ALA A 202 3.48 5.88 4.20
CA ALA A 202 4.86 6.23 4.53
C ALA A 202 5.00 6.69 6.00
N GLY A 203 6.15 6.42 6.62
CA GLY A 203 6.53 6.96 7.94
C GLY A 203 6.22 6.10 9.16
N TYR A 204 5.71 4.88 8.99
CA TYR A 204 5.44 3.95 10.09
C TYR A 204 6.58 2.92 10.26
N THR A 205 7.05 2.74 11.50
CA THR A 205 8.09 1.76 11.86
C THR A 205 7.52 0.47 12.46
N GLN A 206 6.21 0.44 12.70
CA GLN A 206 5.45 -0.66 13.26
C GLN A 206 4.08 -0.68 12.59
N LEU A 207 3.48 -1.85 12.44
CA LEU A 207 2.23 -2.03 11.71
C LEU A 207 1.24 -2.87 12.50
N GLY A 208 -0.03 -2.51 12.42
CA GLY A 208 -1.14 -3.25 13.02
C GLY A 208 -2.03 -3.86 11.93
N PHE A 209 -2.38 -5.13 12.10
CA PHE A 209 -3.27 -5.86 11.20
C PHE A 209 -4.49 -6.35 11.98
N TRP A 210 -5.66 -5.81 11.66
CA TRP A 210 -6.89 -6.16 12.35
C TRP A 210 -7.25 -7.63 12.18
N LEU A 211 -7.65 -8.25 13.29
CA LEU A 211 -8.16 -9.62 13.32
C LEU A 211 -9.61 -9.63 13.79
N ASP A 212 -10.22 -10.79 13.69
CA ASP A 212 -11.47 -11.01 14.41
C ASP A 212 -11.25 -10.96 15.94
N GLY A 213 -12.29 -10.59 16.68
CA GLY A 213 -12.26 -10.41 18.13
C GLY A 213 -12.71 -9.02 18.55
N THR A 214 -13.81 -8.97 19.30
CA THR A 214 -14.30 -7.74 19.97
C THR A 214 -14.53 -8.03 21.44
N ARG A 215 -14.07 -7.15 22.33
CA ARG A 215 -14.18 -7.33 23.78
C ARG A 215 -15.63 -7.49 24.22
N LYS A 216 -15.86 -8.48 25.07
CA LYS A 216 -17.16 -8.81 25.65
C LYS A 216 -17.62 -7.69 26.59
N PRO A 217 -18.92 -7.33 26.57
CA PRO A 217 -19.50 -6.35 27.51
C PRO A 217 -19.22 -6.63 28.99
N GLU A 218 -19.22 -7.90 29.38
CA GLU A 218 -18.93 -8.34 30.75
C GLU A 218 -17.44 -8.25 31.13
N CYS A 219 -16.55 -8.03 30.16
CA CYS A 219 -15.11 -7.87 30.37
C CYS A 219 -14.65 -6.41 30.26
N TYR A 220 -15.53 -5.46 30.60
CA TYR A 220 -15.22 -4.05 30.82
C TYR A 220 -15.05 -3.73 32.30
N ASN A 221 -14.25 -2.70 32.62
CA ASN A 221 -14.18 -2.14 33.98
C ASN A 221 -15.59 -1.73 34.45
N PRO A 222 -16.04 -2.10 35.67
CA PRO A 222 -15.26 -2.47 36.86
C PRO A 222 -14.93 -3.97 37.04
N GLN A 223 -15.10 -4.81 36.02
CA GLN A 223 -14.76 -6.23 36.11
C GLN A 223 -13.27 -6.45 36.44
N LYS A 224 -12.95 -7.54 37.16
CA LYS A 224 -11.57 -7.94 37.46
C LYS A 224 -11.10 -9.06 36.53
N VAL A 225 -9.80 -9.10 36.28
CA VAL A 225 -9.14 -10.23 35.59
C VAL A 225 -9.45 -11.54 36.34
N GLY A 226 -9.85 -12.55 35.58
CA GLY A 226 -10.21 -13.87 36.08
C GLY A 226 -10.45 -14.83 34.92
N ALA A 227 -10.78 -16.10 35.22
CA ALA A 227 -10.86 -17.15 34.19
C ALA A 227 -11.79 -16.83 33.00
N THR A 228 -12.85 -16.04 33.21
CA THR A 228 -13.82 -15.63 32.18
C THR A 228 -13.41 -14.37 31.41
N CYS A 229 -12.52 -13.55 31.97
CA CYS A 229 -12.00 -12.31 31.37
C CYS A 229 -10.47 -12.31 31.50
N SER A 230 -9.85 -13.27 30.84
CA SER A 230 -8.40 -13.38 30.69
C SER A 230 -8.04 -13.89 29.29
N GLY A 231 -7.12 -13.22 28.60
CA GLY A 231 -6.61 -13.69 27.31
C GLY A 231 -7.69 -13.67 26.23
N GLN A 232 -7.82 -14.77 25.48
CA GLN A 232 -8.83 -14.87 24.43
C GLN A 232 -10.28 -14.86 24.96
N ASN A 233 -10.49 -15.26 26.21
CA ASN A 233 -11.82 -15.34 26.81
C ASN A 233 -12.49 -13.98 26.96
N GLU A 234 -11.72 -12.89 26.89
CA GLU A 234 -12.21 -11.51 26.95
C GLU A 234 -12.95 -11.08 25.68
N PHE A 235 -12.84 -11.83 24.59
CA PHE A 235 -13.30 -11.41 23.26
C PHE A 235 -14.37 -12.36 22.70
N ASN A 236 -15.29 -11.78 21.94
CA ASN A 236 -16.20 -12.47 21.04
C ASN A 236 -15.60 -12.52 19.64
N PHE A 237 -15.52 -13.72 19.09
CA PHE A 237 -15.12 -13.98 17.71
C PHE A 237 -16.37 -14.32 16.91
N VAL A 238 -16.54 -13.66 15.77
CA VAL A 238 -17.70 -13.79 14.88
C VAL A 238 -17.37 -14.47 13.56
N ASP A 239 -16.10 -14.80 13.29
CA ASP A 239 -15.70 -15.68 12.19
C ASP A 239 -16.27 -17.08 12.47
N PRO A 240 -17.30 -17.52 11.71
CA PRO A 240 -17.94 -18.81 11.96
C PRO A 240 -16.98 -19.99 11.71
N ASN A 241 -15.87 -19.74 11.03
CA ASN A 241 -14.88 -20.75 10.67
C ASN A 241 -13.67 -20.77 11.62
N ALA A 242 -13.61 -19.86 12.59
CA ALA A 242 -12.52 -19.71 13.55
C ALA A 242 -12.98 -19.18 14.93
N LEU A 243 -14.05 -19.75 15.50
CA LEU A 243 -14.63 -19.30 16.77
C LEU A 243 -13.66 -19.39 17.98
N ASN A 244 -12.62 -20.21 17.88
CA ASN A 244 -11.55 -20.32 18.88
C ASN A 244 -10.19 -20.12 18.18
N PRO A 245 -9.80 -18.87 17.89
CA PRO A 245 -8.60 -18.61 17.11
C PRO A 245 -7.31 -18.95 17.88
N THR A 246 -6.30 -19.39 17.17
CA THR A 246 -4.94 -19.58 17.69
C THR A 246 -4.24 -18.23 17.75
N LEU A 247 -4.21 -17.59 18.92
CA LEU A 247 -3.58 -16.27 19.13
C LEU A 247 -2.38 -16.41 20.08
N LYS A 248 -1.23 -15.82 19.72
CA LYS A 248 -0.07 -15.69 20.60
C LYS A 248 0.04 -14.25 21.12
N TRP A 249 -0.55 -14.01 22.29
CA TRP A 249 -0.51 -12.71 22.95
C TRP A 249 0.92 -12.29 23.30
N LEU A 250 1.22 -11.01 23.13
CA LEU A 250 2.43 -10.40 23.65
C LEU A 250 2.45 -10.47 25.18
N ALA A 251 3.65 -10.42 25.76
CA ALA A 251 3.79 -10.39 27.21
C ALA A 251 3.05 -9.19 27.80
N GLY A 252 2.13 -9.46 28.73
CA GLY A 252 1.27 -8.45 29.35
C GLY A 252 -0.06 -8.19 28.65
N GLN A 253 -0.30 -8.79 27.48
CA GLN A 253 -1.56 -8.64 26.74
C GLN A 253 -2.54 -9.82 26.97
N PRO A 254 -3.86 -9.60 26.83
CA PRO A 254 -4.53 -8.31 26.59
C PRO A 254 -4.51 -7.41 27.85
N ASP A 255 -4.33 -6.10 27.66
CA ASP A 255 -4.11 -5.13 28.73
C ASP A 255 -5.28 -4.15 28.94
N GLY A 256 -6.29 -4.18 28.06
CA GLY A 256 -7.43 -3.28 28.12
C GLY A 256 -8.13 -3.23 29.48
N LEU A 257 -8.46 -4.41 30.02
CA LEU A 257 -9.10 -4.52 31.33
C LEU A 257 -8.17 -4.14 32.49
N PRO A 258 -6.93 -4.70 32.62
CA PRO A 258 -5.97 -4.30 33.65
C PRO A 258 -5.67 -2.80 33.69
N GLN A 259 -5.51 -2.17 32.53
CA GLN A 259 -5.17 -0.75 32.41
C GLN A 259 -6.39 0.17 32.40
N LYS A 260 -7.61 -0.38 32.47
CA LYS A 260 -8.88 0.36 32.39
C LYS A 260 -8.95 1.24 31.14
N THR A 261 -8.50 0.70 30.01
CA THR A 261 -8.61 1.33 28.70
C THR A 261 -9.75 0.67 27.91
N ASN A 262 -10.26 1.33 26.87
CA ASN A 262 -11.25 0.74 25.97
C ASN A 262 -10.54 -0.01 24.82
N ALA A 263 -9.51 -0.81 25.15
CA ALA A 263 -8.83 -1.65 24.16
C ALA A 263 -9.70 -2.84 23.78
N ASP A 264 -10.58 -2.63 22.79
CA ASP A 264 -11.73 -3.51 22.56
C ASP A 264 -11.53 -4.47 21.39
N CYS A 265 -10.43 -4.37 20.66
CA CYS A 265 -10.26 -5.03 19.37
C CYS A 265 -8.91 -5.70 19.23
N VAL A 266 -8.93 -6.91 18.69
CA VAL A 266 -7.74 -7.75 18.51
C VAL A 266 -7.03 -7.40 17.21
N TYR A 267 -5.70 -7.30 17.27
CA TYR A 267 -4.87 -7.11 16.09
C TYR A 267 -3.52 -7.83 16.23
N TYR A 268 -2.88 -8.10 15.10
CA TYR A 268 -1.49 -8.52 15.06
C TYR A 268 -0.58 -7.30 14.96
N PHE A 269 0.36 -7.18 15.89
CA PHE A 269 1.31 -6.09 15.98
C PHE A 269 2.68 -6.52 15.43
N ALA A 270 3.02 -6.06 14.24
CA ALA A 270 4.30 -6.28 13.59
C ALA A 270 5.31 -5.20 14.02
N ARG A 271 6.50 -5.60 14.47
CA ARG A 271 7.56 -4.70 14.92
C ARG A 271 8.94 -5.10 14.37
N ASN A 272 9.75 -4.10 14.02
CA ASN A 272 11.18 -4.30 13.77
C ASN A 272 11.96 -4.36 15.09
N ASN A 273 12.93 -5.27 15.20
CA ASN A 273 13.85 -5.39 16.34
C ASN A 273 13.16 -5.58 17.70
N SER A 274 11.96 -6.13 17.72
CA SER A 274 11.18 -6.45 18.92
C SER A 274 10.25 -7.62 18.62
N GLN A 275 9.75 -8.30 19.64
CA GLN A 275 8.84 -9.43 19.45
C GLN A 275 7.53 -8.97 18.80
N SER A 276 7.14 -9.51 17.65
CA SER A 276 5.79 -9.32 17.10
C SER A 276 4.80 -10.27 17.78
N GLY A 277 3.51 -9.95 17.76
CA GLY A 277 2.49 -10.81 18.38
C GLY A 277 1.11 -10.18 18.44
N ILE A 278 0.21 -10.80 19.18
CA ILE A 278 -1.18 -10.34 19.34
C ILE A 278 -1.29 -9.33 20.48
N ASP A 279 -2.07 -8.29 20.23
CA ASP A 279 -2.32 -7.16 21.12
C ASP A 279 -3.80 -6.74 20.99
N ASP A 280 -4.31 -6.03 21.99
CA ASP A 280 -5.62 -5.39 21.96
C ASP A 280 -5.48 -3.87 21.96
N MET A 281 -6.31 -3.21 21.16
CA MET A 281 -6.34 -1.76 21.12
C MET A 281 -7.74 -1.23 20.92
N LEU A 282 -7.87 0.08 21.15
CA LEU A 282 -9.11 0.82 20.93
C LEU A 282 -9.63 0.61 19.51
N ASN A 283 -10.90 0.17 19.39
CA ASN A 283 -11.60 -0.02 18.12
C ASN A 283 -11.59 1.26 17.27
N SER A 284 -11.67 2.41 17.93
CA SER A 284 -11.68 3.72 17.32
C SER A 284 -10.89 4.72 18.14
N ARG A 285 -9.83 5.28 17.55
CA ARG A 285 -9.53 6.70 17.75
C ARG A 285 -10.31 7.45 16.69
N ILE A 286 -11.29 8.26 17.10
CA ILE A 286 -11.90 9.21 16.17
C ILE A 286 -10.89 10.34 16.00
N ALA A 287 -10.15 10.29 14.90
CA ALA A 287 -9.32 11.40 14.45
C ALA A 287 -10.11 12.11 13.35
N PHE A 288 -10.58 13.33 13.64
CA PHE A 288 -11.09 14.19 12.60
C PHE A 288 -9.90 14.81 11.87
N ARG A 289 -9.86 14.71 10.54
CA ARG A 289 -9.02 15.61 9.74
C ARG A 289 -9.65 17.00 9.82
N ILE A 290 -9.22 17.76 10.81
CA ILE A 290 -9.52 19.18 10.93
C ILE A 290 -8.42 19.94 10.19
N TYR A 291 -8.79 21.01 9.48
CA TYR A 291 -7.78 21.91 8.92
C TYR A 291 -6.97 22.52 10.05
N SER A 292 -5.73 22.09 10.18
CA SER A 292 -4.74 22.69 11.07
C SER A 292 -3.56 23.12 10.21
N THR A 293 -3.09 24.35 10.40
CA THR A 293 -1.84 24.85 9.81
C THR A 293 -0.59 24.21 10.43
N SER A 294 -0.78 23.30 11.41
CA SER A 294 0.29 22.57 12.09
C SER A 294 0.61 21.26 11.38
N GLU A 295 1.90 21.02 11.11
CA GLU A 295 2.44 19.71 10.66
C GLU A 295 2.33 18.60 11.74
N LYS A 296 1.84 18.93 12.93
CA LYS A 296 1.64 18.01 14.05
C LYS A 296 0.19 18.07 14.53
N CYS A 297 -0.42 16.91 14.75
CA CYS A 297 -1.69 16.82 15.47
C CYS A 297 -1.47 17.29 16.93
N PRO A 298 -2.26 18.23 17.47
CA PRO A 298 -2.12 18.61 18.87
C PRO A 298 -2.40 17.41 19.78
N SER A 299 -1.51 17.21 20.76
CA SER A 299 -1.68 16.22 21.84
C SER A 299 -2.90 16.60 22.69
N ILE A 300 -3.84 15.66 22.85
CA ILE A 300 -5.16 15.85 23.48
C ILE A 300 -5.10 15.92 25.03
N THR A 301 -4.02 16.45 25.59
CA THR A 301 -3.86 16.54 27.06
C THR A 301 -4.72 17.62 27.71
N GLY A 302 -5.47 18.40 26.93
CA GLY A 302 -6.54 19.27 27.41
C GLY A 302 -7.87 18.91 26.74
N THR A 303 -8.96 19.04 27.48
CA THR A 303 -10.36 18.87 27.03
C THR A 303 -10.55 19.35 25.59
N PRO A 304 -11.14 18.55 24.68
CA PRO A 304 -11.22 18.92 23.27
C PRO A 304 -11.95 20.26 23.10
N VAL A 305 -11.29 21.21 22.42
CA VAL A 305 -11.80 22.53 22.03
C VAL A 305 -12.85 22.39 20.93
N LEU A 306 -13.94 21.66 21.19
CA LEU A 306 -15.01 21.42 20.21
C LEU A 306 -16.40 21.52 20.84
N VAL A 307 -16.57 22.51 21.72
CA VAL A 307 -17.91 22.99 22.10
C VAL A 307 -18.27 24.15 21.18
N GLY A 308 -19.11 23.90 20.17
CA GLY A 308 -19.76 24.95 19.37
C GLY A 308 -18.95 25.57 18.21
N GLY A 309 -17.87 24.95 17.75
CA GLY A 309 -17.07 25.46 16.63
C GLY A 309 -17.51 24.90 15.26
N THR A 310 -17.63 25.77 14.25
CA THR A 310 -17.67 25.37 12.83
C THR A 310 -16.29 24.91 12.39
N ILE A 311 -16.17 23.67 11.88
CA ILE A 311 -14.92 23.15 11.31
C ILE A 311 -15.08 22.96 9.82
N VAL A 312 -14.43 23.80 9.02
CA VAL A 312 -14.31 23.55 7.58
C VAL A 312 -13.33 22.39 7.38
N SER A 313 -13.78 21.31 6.72
CA SER A 313 -12.93 20.20 6.32
C SER A 313 -13.03 19.96 4.82
N ARG A 314 -12.18 19.07 4.29
CA ARG A 314 -12.22 18.58 2.90
C ARG A 314 -12.32 17.08 2.99
N THR A 315 -13.44 16.55 2.54
CA THR A 315 -13.60 15.12 2.34
C THR A 315 -13.43 14.86 0.85
N TYR A 316 -12.95 13.66 0.48
CA TYR A 316 -13.08 13.11 -0.88
C TYR A 316 -14.28 12.14 -0.91
N PRO A 317 -15.53 12.57 -0.62
CA PRO A 317 -16.64 11.65 -0.64
C PRO A 317 -16.91 11.28 -2.09
N LEU A 318 -16.72 9.98 -2.35
CA LEU A 318 -17.21 9.32 -3.54
C LEU A 318 -18.74 9.32 -3.47
N LEU A 319 -19.38 10.33 -4.07
CA LEU A 319 -20.67 10.10 -4.70
C LEU A 319 -20.39 9.32 -5.98
N GLY A 320 -20.56 8.00 -5.93
CA GLY A 320 -20.50 7.12 -7.10
C GLY A 320 -19.11 6.83 -7.68
N GLY A 321 -18.02 7.23 -7.04
CA GLY A 321 -16.68 6.77 -7.42
C GLY A 321 -15.96 7.57 -8.52
N ILE A 322 -16.53 8.69 -9.01
CA ILE A 322 -16.09 9.28 -10.28
C ILE A 322 -15.50 10.70 -10.15
N PHE A 323 -16.03 11.60 -9.30
CA PHE A 323 -15.62 13.02 -9.31
C PHE A 323 -14.99 13.49 -7.98
N PRO A 324 -13.82 14.17 -7.99
CA PRO A 324 -13.26 14.82 -6.81
C PRO A 324 -14.17 15.94 -6.29
N THR A 325 -14.38 15.99 -4.97
CA THR A 325 -15.30 16.94 -4.32
C THR A 325 -14.63 17.69 -3.16
N TYR A 326 -15.06 18.92 -2.94
CA TYR A 326 -14.78 19.74 -1.76
C TYR A 326 -16.09 19.94 -1.02
N GLN A 327 -16.14 19.64 0.27
CA GLN A 327 -17.37 19.71 1.07
C GLN A 327 -17.11 20.39 2.39
N GLU A 328 -17.91 21.41 2.70
CA GLU A 328 -17.90 22.05 4.00
C GLU A 328 -18.96 21.40 4.91
N PHE A 329 -18.64 21.23 6.19
CA PHE A 329 -19.60 20.72 7.17
C PHE A 329 -19.45 21.41 8.51
N ASN A 330 -20.53 21.45 9.28
CA ASN A 330 -20.51 21.81 10.69
C ASN A 330 -20.41 20.53 11.53
N LEU A 331 -19.59 20.57 12.56
CA LEU A 331 -19.45 19.49 13.53
C LEU A 331 -19.96 19.98 14.88
N THR A 332 -20.95 19.29 15.45
CA THR A 332 -21.47 19.60 16.78
C THR A 332 -21.38 18.38 17.68
N LEU A 333 -20.91 18.59 18.92
CA LEU A 333 -20.94 17.57 19.97
C LEU A 333 -22.05 17.91 20.96
N LYS A 334 -23.04 17.03 21.08
CA LYS A 334 -24.11 17.15 22.07
C LYS A 334 -24.41 15.78 22.66
N SER A 335 -24.40 15.68 23.99
CA SER A 335 -24.69 14.45 24.73
C SER A 335 -23.88 13.25 24.22
N ASP A 336 -22.56 13.43 24.07
CA ASP A 336 -21.61 12.41 23.57
C ASP A 336 -21.84 11.94 22.13
N VAL A 337 -22.69 12.62 21.37
CA VAL A 337 -22.93 12.35 19.94
C VAL A 337 -22.35 13.47 19.08
N TRP A 338 -21.47 13.08 18.15
CA TRP A 338 -20.97 13.96 17.09
C TRP A 338 -21.97 13.99 15.93
N THR A 339 -22.52 15.16 15.62
CA THR A 339 -23.43 15.36 14.49
C THR A 339 -22.73 16.18 13.40
N PHE A 340 -22.78 15.66 12.17
CA PHE A 340 -22.29 16.32 10.98
C PHE A 340 -23.46 16.94 10.23
N GLN A 341 -23.35 18.22 9.89
CA GLN A 341 -24.29 18.88 9.00
C GLN A 341 -23.52 19.47 7.84
N SER A 342 -23.58 18.81 6.68
CA SER A 342 -23.00 19.35 5.45
C SER A 342 -23.74 20.61 5.03
N SER A 343 -23.02 21.65 4.66
CA SER A 343 -23.60 22.91 4.18
C SER A 343 -23.68 22.93 2.66
N VAL A 344 -22.57 22.67 1.98
CA VAL A 344 -22.43 22.75 0.51
C VAL A 344 -21.32 21.79 0.05
N PHE A 345 -21.44 21.25 -1.17
CA PHE A 345 -20.34 20.57 -1.83
C PHE A 345 -20.10 21.10 -3.25
N TYR A 346 -18.83 21.08 -3.65
CA TYR A 346 -18.32 21.52 -4.93
C TYR A 346 -17.62 20.35 -5.62
N SER A 347 -17.99 20.06 -6.87
CA SER A 347 -17.41 18.94 -7.62
C SER A 347 -16.54 19.39 -8.79
N CYS A 348 -15.49 18.62 -9.07
CA CYS A 348 -14.63 18.78 -10.24
C CYS A 348 -14.70 17.58 -11.18
N TYR A 349 -14.44 17.81 -12.47
CA TYR A 349 -14.25 16.73 -13.43
C TYR A 349 -13.05 15.84 -13.05
N ILE A 350 -13.06 14.59 -13.52
CA ILE A 350 -11.95 13.65 -13.35
C ILE A 350 -10.64 14.31 -13.78
N GLY A 351 -9.60 14.15 -12.96
CA GLY A 351 -8.28 14.73 -13.18
C GLY A 351 -8.08 16.11 -12.54
N TYR A 352 -9.16 16.84 -12.22
CA TYR A 352 -9.07 18.13 -11.52
C TYR A 352 -9.26 17.95 -10.02
N ILE A 353 -8.52 18.73 -9.22
CA ILE A 353 -8.74 18.81 -7.76
C ILE A 353 -9.51 20.08 -7.39
N PRO A 354 -10.53 20.01 -6.51
CA PRO A 354 -11.13 21.21 -5.95
C PRO A 354 -10.24 21.81 -4.85
N LEU A 355 -9.86 23.07 -5.03
CA LEU A 355 -9.05 23.87 -4.12
C LEU A 355 -9.84 25.11 -3.71
N LYS A 356 -10.01 25.32 -2.40
CA LYS A 356 -10.73 26.47 -1.86
C LYS A 356 -9.84 27.71 -1.88
N ARG A 357 -10.38 28.77 -2.48
CA ARG A 357 -9.94 30.16 -2.36
C ARG A 357 -10.97 30.92 -1.53
N ASP A 358 -10.64 32.13 -1.09
CA ASP A 358 -11.52 32.95 -0.23
C ASP A 358 -12.96 33.02 -0.75
N LYS A 359 -13.14 33.32 -2.05
CA LYS A 359 -14.46 33.46 -2.69
C LYS A 359 -14.95 32.25 -3.47
N TYR A 360 -14.04 31.41 -3.97
CA TYR A 360 -14.37 30.37 -4.95
C TYR A 360 -13.80 29.02 -4.55
N VAL A 361 -14.38 27.94 -5.07
CA VAL A 361 -13.68 26.66 -5.17
C VAL A 361 -13.24 26.51 -6.61
N MET A 362 -11.94 26.36 -6.83
CA MET A 362 -11.34 26.19 -8.16
C MET A 362 -11.01 24.71 -8.38
N CYS A 363 -11.45 24.17 -9.50
CA CYS A 363 -10.97 22.91 -10.02
C CYS A 363 -9.66 23.15 -10.75
N MET A 364 -8.54 22.69 -10.21
CA MET A 364 -7.21 22.91 -10.80
C MET A 364 -6.57 21.60 -11.23
N ASN A 365 -5.78 21.64 -12.32
CA ASN A 365 -5.02 20.48 -12.78
C ASN A 365 -3.71 20.90 -13.46
N ILE A 366 -2.70 20.04 -13.35
CA ILE A 366 -1.47 20.11 -14.12
C ILE A 366 -1.64 19.23 -15.35
N ILE A 367 -1.65 19.85 -16.52
CA ILE A 367 -1.77 19.18 -17.80
C ILE A 367 -0.36 18.92 -18.34
N GLN A 368 -0.02 17.64 -18.53
CA GLN A 368 1.24 17.24 -19.14
C GLN A 368 1.09 17.10 -20.66
N THR A 369 2.09 17.54 -21.42
CA THR A 369 2.13 17.42 -22.87
C THR A 369 3.16 16.40 -23.34
N GLU A 370 2.95 15.84 -24.53
CA GLU A 370 3.87 14.87 -25.14
C GLU A 370 5.21 15.52 -25.51
N THR A 371 5.18 16.75 -26.01
CA THR A 371 6.35 17.55 -26.38
C THR A 371 6.58 18.71 -25.41
N CYS A 372 7.77 19.30 -25.43
CA CYS A 372 8.04 20.54 -24.70
C CYS A 372 7.37 21.70 -25.43
N ILE A 373 6.65 22.56 -24.71
CA ILE A 373 5.83 23.62 -25.28
C ILE A 373 6.20 25.01 -24.76
N ASN A 374 5.95 26.05 -25.54
CA ASN A 374 6.07 27.43 -25.08
C ASN A 374 4.79 27.92 -24.37
N ARG A 375 4.84 29.12 -23.80
CA ARG A 375 3.71 29.66 -23.05
C ARG A 375 2.48 29.92 -23.93
N THR A 376 2.66 30.35 -25.17
CA THR A 376 1.52 30.59 -26.08
C THR A 376 0.74 29.31 -26.33
N GLN A 377 1.44 28.20 -26.53
CA GLN A 377 0.85 26.86 -26.65
C GLN A 377 0.16 26.43 -25.34
N ALA A 378 0.76 26.73 -24.18
CA ALA A 378 0.14 26.44 -22.88
C ALA A 378 -1.18 27.19 -22.66
N VAL A 379 -1.24 28.47 -23.04
CA VAL A 379 -2.47 29.27 -22.97
C VAL A 379 -3.55 28.70 -23.87
N ALA A 380 -3.20 28.34 -25.11
CA ALA A 380 -4.12 27.70 -26.05
C ALA A 380 -4.63 26.36 -25.51
N GLY A 381 -3.74 25.55 -24.93
CA GLY A 381 -4.09 24.28 -24.31
C GLY A 381 -5.08 24.42 -23.14
N CYS A 382 -4.93 25.43 -22.28
CA CYS A 382 -5.93 25.71 -21.24
C CYS A 382 -7.31 26.06 -21.82
N ALA A 383 -7.37 26.76 -22.95
CA ALA A 383 -8.64 27.11 -23.58
C ALA A 383 -9.42 25.88 -24.07
N GLU A 384 -8.74 24.80 -24.48
CA GLU A 384 -9.39 23.53 -24.89
C GLU A 384 -10.17 22.86 -23.74
N PHE A 385 -9.79 23.13 -22.49
CA PHE A 385 -10.46 22.60 -21.29
C PHE A 385 -11.48 23.58 -20.68
N ASN A 386 -11.90 24.62 -21.42
CA ASN A 386 -12.73 25.72 -20.92
C ASN A 386 -12.15 26.41 -19.67
N SER A 387 -10.81 26.33 -19.49
CA SER A 387 -10.10 27.02 -18.40
C SER A 387 -10.26 28.53 -18.54
N ILE A 388 -10.26 29.23 -17.41
CA ILE A 388 -10.24 30.71 -17.39
C ILE A 388 -8.88 31.29 -17.80
N GLY A 389 -7.89 30.44 -18.09
CA GLY A 389 -6.54 30.78 -18.51
C GLY A 389 -5.50 29.87 -17.88
N LEU A 390 -4.23 30.30 -17.92
CA LEU A 390 -3.22 29.78 -16.99
C LEU A 390 -3.57 30.26 -15.59
N MET A 391 -3.37 29.41 -14.59
CA MET A 391 -3.72 29.73 -13.22
C MET A 391 -2.53 30.30 -12.43
N GLY A 392 -2.84 31.23 -11.54
CA GLY A 392 -1.96 31.61 -10.44
C GLY A 392 -2.12 30.63 -9.27
N ILE A 393 -1.21 30.72 -8.29
CA ILE A 393 -1.27 29.96 -7.04
C ILE A 393 -1.70 30.93 -5.94
N ALA A 394 -2.93 30.81 -5.43
CA ALA A 394 -3.52 31.80 -4.54
C ALA A 394 -2.94 31.76 -3.11
N ASN A 395 -2.50 30.59 -2.65
CA ASN A 395 -2.00 30.39 -1.29
C ASN A 395 -0.97 29.25 -1.22
N LEU A 396 -0.26 29.14 -0.09
CA LEU A 396 0.78 28.12 0.11
C LEU A 396 0.24 26.67 0.10
N GLU A 397 -1.05 26.46 0.40
CA GLU A 397 -1.67 25.14 0.32
C GLU A 397 -1.79 24.68 -1.13
N GLU A 398 -2.35 25.54 -2.01
CA GLU A 398 -2.36 25.30 -3.45
C GLU A 398 -0.94 25.04 -3.95
N SER A 399 0.03 25.85 -3.52
CA SER A 399 1.44 25.70 -3.89
C SER A 399 1.97 24.31 -3.54
N SER A 400 1.73 23.84 -2.32
CA SER A 400 2.22 22.55 -1.84
C SER A 400 1.58 21.39 -2.58
N TYR A 401 0.27 21.44 -2.82
CA TYR A 401 -0.43 20.39 -3.55
C TYR A 401 0.05 20.30 -5.01
N ILE A 402 0.06 21.43 -5.73
CA ILE A 402 0.45 21.51 -7.14
C ILE A 402 1.92 21.06 -7.29
N ARG A 403 2.80 21.48 -6.38
CA ARG A 403 4.20 21.00 -6.36
C ARG A 403 4.28 19.49 -6.21
N ASN A 404 3.55 18.89 -5.28
CA ASN A 404 3.58 17.44 -5.08
C ASN A 404 3.09 16.66 -6.31
N VAL A 405 2.03 17.15 -6.96
CA VAL A 405 1.55 16.57 -8.23
C VAL A 405 2.62 16.69 -9.32
N ALA A 406 3.21 17.87 -9.51
CA ALA A 406 4.26 18.10 -10.50
C ALA A 406 5.50 17.22 -10.27
N MET A 407 5.93 17.08 -9.01
CA MET A 407 7.06 16.23 -8.62
C MET A 407 6.83 14.76 -9.01
N GLY A 408 5.60 14.27 -8.83
CA GLY A 408 5.22 12.90 -9.19
C GLY A 408 5.24 12.61 -10.70
N LEU A 409 5.33 13.64 -11.55
CA LEU A 409 5.41 13.47 -13.01
C LEU A 409 6.83 13.27 -13.52
N ILE A 410 7.87 13.54 -12.72
CA ILE A 410 9.27 13.37 -13.14
C ILE A 410 9.60 11.92 -13.46
N SER A 411 9.09 10.96 -12.68
CA SER A 411 9.31 9.52 -12.92
C SER A 411 8.42 8.95 -14.03
N LYS A 412 7.46 9.72 -14.54
CA LYS A 412 6.45 9.31 -15.53
C LYS A 412 6.65 9.92 -16.91
N GLN A 413 7.86 10.39 -17.21
CA GLN A 413 8.18 10.98 -18.51
C GLN A 413 8.04 9.93 -19.63
N SER A 414 7.21 10.22 -20.62
CA SER A 414 6.92 9.35 -21.76
C SER A 414 7.71 9.69 -23.04
N SER A 415 8.72 10.57 -22.97
CA SER A 415 9.50 11.02 -24.13
C SER A 415 10.80 10.25 -24.34
N ASN A 416 11.24 10.13 -25.60
CA ASN A 416 12.53 9.52 -26.00
C ASN A 416 13.77 10.21 -25.39
N LYS A 417 13.60 11.42 -24.86
CA LYS A 417 14.61 12.19 -24.11
C LYS A 417 14.08 12.41 -22.69
N THR A 418 14.88 12.00 -21.71
CA THR A 418 14.59 12.16 -20.28
C THR A 418 15.23 13.45 -19.77
N TYR A 419 14.43 14.31 -19.16
CA TYR A 419 14.89 15.56 -18.55
C TYR A 419 15.06 15.37 -17.05
N THR A 420 16.11 15.98 -16.49
CA THR A 420 16.36 15.98 -15.03
C THR A 420 15.44 16.95 -14.30
N SER A 421 14.78 17.84 -15.03
CA SER A 421 13.83 18.81 -14.51
C SER A 421 12.66 19.04 -15.48
N LEU A 422 11.47 19.24 -14.93
CA LEU A 422 10.27 19.58 -15.68
C LEU A 422 9.77 20.96 -15.27
N GLY A 423 9.24 21.69 -16.26
CA GLY A 423 8.59 22.98 -16.07
C GLY A 423 7.12 22.92 -16.47
N PHE A 424 6.27 23.61 -15.72
CA PHE A 424 4.84 23.72 -16.00
C PHE A 424 4.45 25.21 -16.04
N TRP A 425 4.02 25.69 -17.21
CA TRP A 425 3.64 27.10 -17.37
C TRP A 425 2.49 27.47 -16.43
N MET A 426 2.60 28.65 -15.81
CA MET A 426 1.58 29.19 -14.93
C MET A 426 1.35 30.68 -15.23
N ASP A 427 0.39 31.29 -14.53
CA ASP A 427 0.12 32.69 -14.73
C ASP A 427 1.22 33.60 -14.16
N GLY A 428 1.41 34.75 -14.81
CA GLY A 428 2.46 35.70 -14.50
C GLY A 428 3.23 36.13 -15.74
N ILE A 429 3.11 37.41 -16.09
CA ILE A 429 3.88 38.06 -17.15
C ILE A 429 4.58 39.28 -16.56
N ARG A 430 5.89 39.38 -16.75
CA ARG A 430 6.72 40.46 -16.23
C ARG A 430 6.19 41.82 -16.70
N LYS A 431 5.97 42.73 -15.76
CA LYS A 431 5.50 44.10 -16.02
C LYS A 431 6.46 44.80 -16.96
N PRO A 432 5.99 45.59 -17.94
CA PRO A 432 6.86 46.40 -18.79
C PRO A 432 7.81 47.31 -18.00
N THR A 433 7.37 47.82 -16.85
CA THR A 433 8.16 48.65 -15.92
C THR A 433 9.18 47.87 -15.07
N CYS A 434 9.17 46.54 -15.14
CA CYS A 434 10.13 45.66 -14.46
C CYS A 434 10.89 44.78 -15.46
N LYS A 435 11.11 45.30 -16.68
CA LYS A 435 11.99 44.71 -17.69
C LYS A 435 13.30 45.48 -17.77
N TYR A 436 14.36 44.83 -18.22
CA TYR A 436 15.65 45.48 -18.47
C TYR A 436 15.46 46.75 -19.34
N PRO A 437 16.15 47.87 -19.04
CA PRO A 437 17.28 48.02 -18.10
C PRO A 437 16.91 48.33 -16.63
N GLN A 438 15.67 48.09 -16.20
CA GLN A 438 15.24 48.46 -14.84
C GLN A 438 15.98 47.68 -13.75
N PRO A 439 16.50 48.34 -12.70
CA PRO A 439 17.15 47.66 -11.57
C PRO A 439 16.13 47.03 -10.63
N LYS A 440 16.57 46.06 -9.81
CA LYS A 440 15.74 45.54 -8.71
C LYS A 440 15.37 46.65 -7.75
N SER A 441 14.10 46.69 -7.38
CA SER A 441 13.50 47.65 -6.46
C SER A 441 12.37 46.98 -5.70
N ALA A 442 11.80 47.61 -4.67
CA ALA A 442 10.67 47.03 -3.94
C ALA A 442 9.47 46.69 -4.86
N SER A 443 9.22 47.50 -5.90
CA SER A 443 8.17 47.27 -6.90
C SER A 443 8.56 46.27 -7.99
N CYS A 444 9.85 46.01 -8.17
CA CYS A 444 10.40 45.02 -9.09
C CYS A 444 11.25 44.00 -8.31
N ASN A 445 10.63 43.36 -7.33
CA ASN A 445 11.20 42.23 -6.60
C ASN A 445 10.15 41.13 -6.35
N GLY A 446 10.47 39.89 -6.71
CA GLY A 446 9.62 38.73 -6.46
C GLY A 446 8.31 38.79 -7.26
N THR A 447 7.17 38.52 -6.61
CA THR A 447 5.85 38.51 -7.28
C THR A 447 5.43 39.90 -7.75
N ASN A 448 5.98 40.97 -7.16
CA ASN A 448 5.67 42.34 -7.56
C ASN A 448 6.16 42.67 -8.99
N GLU A 449 7.10 41.90 -9.53
CA GLU A 449 7.64 42.08 -10.88
C GLU A 449 6.63 41.71 -12.00
N PHE A 450 5.53 41.01 -11.67
CA PHE A 450 4.65 40.38 -12.64
C PHE A 450 3.20 40.89 -12.57
N ASN A 451 2.52 40.88 -13.71
CA ASN A 451 1.07 41.00 -13.84
C ASN A 451 0.47 39.61 -13.93
N TYR A 452 -0.69 39.44 -13.28
CA TYR A 452 -1.43 38.19 -13.22
C TYR A 452 -2.81 38.40 -13.86
N ASN A 453 -3.17 37.50 -14.77
CA ASN A 453 -4.46 37.47 -15.44
C ASN A 453 -5.48 36.59 -14.71
N ASP A 454 -5.04 35.67 -13.84
CA ASP A 454 -5.91 34.90 -12.97
C ASP A 454 -6.49 35.83 -11.89
N ILE A 455 -7.67 36.37 -12.19
CA ILE A 455 -8.42 37.27 -11.30
C ILE A 455 -8.79 36.63 -9.95
N SER A 456 -8.76 35.30 -9.86
CA SER A 456 -9.05 34.57 -8.63
C SER A 456 -7.80 34.36 -7.76
N ALA A 457 -6.61 34.70 -8.27
CA ALA A 457 -5.34 34.73 -7.53
C ALA A 457 -4.52 36.02 -7.85
N PRO A 458 -5.06 37.23 -7.59
CA PRO A 458 -4.40 38.48 -7.96
C PRO A 458 -3.11 38.77 -7.16
N ASN A 459 -2.98 38.14 -5.99
CA ASN A 459 -1.80 38.22 -5.13
C ASN A 459 -1.27 36.80 -4.87
N PRO A 460 -0.58 36.20 -5.85
CA PRO A 460 -0.22 34.80 -5.74
C PRO A 460 0.84 34.58 -4.67
N THR A 461 0.75 33.45 -3.99
CA THR A 461 1.64 33.08 -2.88
C THR A 461 2.26 31.73 -3.16
N PHE A 462 3.57 31.73 -3.39
CA PHE A 462 4.35 30.52 -3.69
C PHE A 462 5.81 30.71 -3.32
N HIS A 463 6.56 29.60 -3.30
CA HIS A 463 8.00 29.64 -3.09
C HIS A 463 8.75 29.75 -4.43
N TRP A 464 9.66 30.71 -4.49
CA TRP A 464 10.61 30.82 -5.59
C TRP A 464 11.61 29.66 -5.55
N ALA A 465 12.03 29.20 -6.73
CA ALA A 465 13.21 28.36 -6.84
C ALA A 465 14.45 29.15 -6.37
N PRO A 466 15.52 28.46 -5.94
CA PRO A 466 16.72 29.14 -5.44
C PRO A 466 17.24 30.19 -6.44
N ARG A 467 17.41 31.43 -5.95
CA ARG A 467 17.87 32.62 -6.70
C ARG A 467 16.87 33.23 -7.69
N GLN A 468 15.59 32.83 -7.66
CA GLN A 468 14.55 33.39 -8.53
C GLN A 468 13.70 34.49 -7.86
N PRO A 469 13.05 35.38 -8.65
CA PRO A 469 13.18 35.53 -10.10
C PRO A 469 14.48 36.26 -10.48
N ASP A 470 15.12 35.83 -11.57
CA ASP A 470 16.41 36.30 -12.03
C ASP A 470 16.37 37.01 -13.39
N GLY A 471 15.18 37.19 -13.99
CA GLY A 471 15.01 37.78 -15.32
C GLY A 471 15.49 39.23 -15.55
N LEU A 472 15.90 39.94 -14.50
CA LEU A 472 16.58 41.25 -14.60
C LEU A 472 18.11 41.13 -14.54
N LEU A 473 18.62 39.97 -14.15
CA LEU A 473 20.03 39.65 -13.89
C LEU A 473 20.58 38.61 -14.89
N ASN A 474 19.71 37.92 -15.63
CA ASN A 474 20.09 36.96 -16.65
C ASN A 474 20.55 37.67 -17.95
N ASN A 475 21.24 36.91 -18.81
CA ASN A 475 21.78 37.40 -20.08
C ASN A 475 21.41 36.43 -21.23
N PRO A 476 20.57 36.84 -22.19
CA PRO A 476 19.87 38.13 -22.26
C PRO A 476 18.81 38.28 -21.16
N PRO A 477 18.43 39.52 -20.79
CA PRO A 477 17.44 39.76 -19.74
C PRO A 477 16.00 39.63 -20.24
N ASP A 478 15.60 38.43 -20.65
CA ASP A 478 14.35 38.14 -21.34
C ASP A 478 13.45 37.09 -20.64
N SER A 479 13.78 36.68 -19.41
CA SER A 479 12.92 35.81 -18.60
C SER A 479 11.69 36.57 -18.12
N ASN A 480 10.61 36.50 -18.89
CA ASN A 480 9.43 37.36 -18.72
C ASN A 480 8.18 36.59 -18.27
N CYS A 481 8.23 35.26 -18.16
CA CYS A 481 7.08 34.41 -17.92
C CYS A 481 7.34 33.38 -16.83
N LEU A 482 6.34 33.09 -16.01
CA LEU A 482 6.46 32.19 -14.87
C LEU A 482 6.13 30.74 -15.21
N TYR A 483 6.89 29.83 -14.61
CA TYR A 483 6.62 28.40 -14.64
C TYR A 483 6.96 27.76 -13.29
N LEU A 484 6.25 26.68 -12.94
CA LEU A 484 6.61 25.83 -11.81
C LEU A 484 7.68 24.84 -12.24
N LYS A 485 8.85 24.87 -11.59
CA LYS A 485 9.95 23.94 -11.81
C LYS A 485 9.97 22.84 -10.76
N VAL A 486 10.24 21.62 -11.20
CA VAL A 486 10.48 20.44 -10.36
C VAL A 486 11.70 19.67 -10.89
N ASP A 487 12.50 19.07 -10.01
CA ASP A 487 13.66 18.26 -10.39
C ASP A 487 13.73 16.87 -9.73
N GLN A 488 14.54 15.98 -10.30
CA GLN A 488 14.70 14.60 -9.83
C GLN A 488 15.27 14.47 -8.41
N ASN A 489 15.86 15.53 -7.85
CA ASN A 489 16.47 15.54 -6.53
C ASN A 489 15.48 16.01 -5.45
N GLY A 490 14.22 16.28 -5.80
CA GLY A 490 13.21 16.77 -4.86
C GLY A 490 13.09 18.29 -4.80
N ASN A 491 13.92 19.05 -5.53
CA ASN A 491 13.82 20.50 -5.51
C ASN A 491 12.65 20.97 -6.38
N SER A 492 11.96 21.99 -5.91
CA SER A 492 10.87 22.60 -6.66
C SER A 492 10.60 24.02 -6.21
N GLY A 493 10.09 24.84 -7.12
CA GLY A 493 9.77 26.25 -6.90
C GLY A 493 9.40 26.94 -8.19
N VAL A 494 8.88 28.16 -8.09
CA VAL A 494 8.56 28.99 -9.26
C VAL A 494 9.83 29.64 -9.80
N ASP A 495 9.95 29.66 -11.11
CA ASP A 495 11.10 30.16 -11.86
C ASP A 495 10.56 30.99 -13.05
N ASP A 496 11.39 31.86 -13.62
CA ASP A 496 11.04 32.68 -14.77
C ASP A 496 11.89 32.35 -16.00
N ALA A 497 11.25 32.36 -17.16
CA ALA A 497 11.86 32.00 -18.43
C ALA A 497 11.36 32.89 -19.58
N PRO A 498 12.06 32.93 -20.72
CA PRO A 498 11.54 33.57 -21.92
C PRO A 498 10.22 32.92 -22.32
N CYS A 499 9.21 33.73 -22.63
CA CYS A 499 7.86 33.23 -22.90
C CYS A 499 7.79 32.32 -24.14
N SER A 500 8.75 32.46 -25.06
CA SER A 500 8.91 31.66 -26.27
C SER A 500 9.69 30.35 -26.05
N SER A 501 10.35 30.18 -24.90
CA SER A 501 11.12 28.97 -24.61
C SER A 501 10.20 27.77 -24.48
N SER A 502 10.61 26.63 -25.04
CA SER A 502 10.00 25.33 -24.77
C SER A 502 10.94 24.43 -23.98
N GLU A 503 12.26 24.64 -24.08
CA GLU A 503 13.27 23.90 -23.34
C GLU A 503 14.42 24.83 -22.91
N ASN A 504 15.12 24.43 -21.85
CA ASN A 504 16.43 24.96 -21.49
C ASN A 504 17.42 23.80 -21.50
N VAL A 505 18.20 23.69 -22.58
CA VAL A 505 19.12 22.57 -22.80
C VAL A 505 20.23 22.54 -21.76
N THR A 506 20.78 23.70 -21.39
CA THR A 506 21.88 23.81 -20.42
C THR A 506 21.45 23.40 -19.02
N ALA A 507 20.26 23.80 -18.59
CA ALA A 507 19.69 23.40 -17.30
C ALA A 507 18.93 22.06 -17.36
N ASN A 508 18.89 21.41 -18.53
CA ASN A 508 18.13 20.19 -18.83
C ASN A 508 16.67 20.24 -18.34
N VAL A 509 15.98 21.35 -18.65
CA VAL A 509 14.56 21.58 -18.32
C VAL A 509 13.71 21.49 -19.58
N CYS A 510 12.63 20.73 -19.52
CA CYS A 510 11.56 20.74 -20.54
C CYS A 510 10.30 21.38 -19.96
N MET A 511 9.72 22.36 -20.66
CA MET A 511 8.41 22.90 -20.35
C MET A 511 7.34 21.89 -20.78
N LYS A 512 7.06 20.93 -19.92
CA LYS A 512 6.35 19.68 -20.21
C LYS A 512 4.85 19.78 -19.96
N GLY A 513 4.34 20.98 -19.71
CA GLY A 513 2.93 21.14 -19.37
C GLY A 513 2.60 22.51 -18.83
N TYR A 514 1.43 22.61 -18.21
CA TYR A 514 0.85 23.87 -17.77
C TYR A 514 -0.25 23.67 -16.73
N LEU A 515 -0.51 24.72 -15.94
CA LEU A 515 -1.51 24.73 -14.87
C LEU A 515 -2.78 25.45 -15.32
N CYS A 516 -3.90 24.72 -15.36
CA CYS A 516 -5.23 25.25 -15.72
C CYS A 516 -6.21 25.13 -14.56
N GLY A 517 -7.32 25.87 -14.65
CA GLY A 517 -8.40 25.74 -13.70
C GLY A 517 -9.73 26.34 -14.16
N ILE A 518 -10.81 25.80 -13.59
CA ILE A 518 -12.19 26.23 -13.82
C ILE A 518 -12.89 26.39 -12.47
N TYR A 519 -14.00 27.14 -12.44
CA TYR A 519 -14.84 27.17 -11.24
C TYR A 519 -15.47 25.80 -11.00
N ALA A 520 -15.47 25.35 -9.75
CA ALA A 520 -16.16 24.13 -9.36
C ALA A 520 -17.68 24.31 -9.43
N ALA A 521 -18.38 23.24 -9.78
CA ALA A 521 -19.84 23.24 -9.79
C ALA A 521 -20.36 23.11 -8.35
N GLU A 522 -21.10 24.12 -7.88
CA GLU A 522 -21.80 24.08 -6.60
C GLU A 522 -23.03 23.18 -6.71
N ASN A 523 -23.18 22.24 -5.79
CA ASN A 523 -24.32 21.35 -5.72
C ASN A 523 -24.95 21.42 -4.32
N TYR A 524 -26.28 21.47 -4.27
CA TYR A 524 -27.05 21.43 -3.03
C TYR A 524 -27.48 20.00 -2.71
N ILE A 525 -27.38 19.61 -1.43
CA ILE A 525 -28.02 18.39 -0.93
C ILE A 525 -29.46 18.78 -0.60
N THR A 526 -30.44 18.27 -1.36
CA THR A 526 -31.86 18.29 -0.96
C THR A 526 -32.17 17.12 -0.04
#